data_AF-A0A8H7YCK7-F1
#
_entry.id   AF-A0A8H7YCK7-F1
#
_cell.length_a   1.000
_cell.length_b   1.000
_cell.length_c   1.000
_cell.angle_alpha   90.00
_cell.angle_beta   90.00
_cell.angle_gamma   90.00
#
_symmetry.space_group_name_H-M   'P 1'
#
loop_
_entity.id
_entity.type
_entity.pdbx_description
1 polymer ?
#
loop_
_entity_poly.entity_id
_entity_poly.type
_entity_poly.pdbx_seq_one_letter_code
_entity_poly.pdbx_strand_id
1 'polypeptide(L)'
;MQKGRADCNLFQSLPLAIHPQNAAILCIFHLSSLPIMYFLTSVKSYVVYFSLAFQLSSYFAGALPSCFVGENETIPTAVIRYAALGDSYASGIDAGRKLHNSCWRFKDSYPMQLIRSGVLGQNHAFQFLACSGAVMGIPGTSFSKHKSIDRQIKALKPSDLVTLSIGGNDAGFFDILNACVYRFYGTRSGNCSEQLEKSKKLISSDEFADAYHKTIINILAKGNGPHFRLLTLGYSPFFDEALSDDCNNRSFGFWKMWQPKLTVNLRQQLNEISLELNNKIVHLIKDLGDERIVWVDWSPKFKDHLFCQRGNKTISDGDNTWFFDVDFSSTNLTNDDVDVDVDTCAPQSQYSSDWGHLAACGIAMVNAQSSDYSQMLYQSSSDDENEVDGDISADHYPNQRGLARVFHPKPQGYKAIAEAIRNHWRRMPCEPYVLDK
;
A
#
# COMPACT_ATOMS: atom_id res chain seq x y z
N MET A 1 -3.79 65.93 14.51
CA MET A 1 -2.82 66.32 15.54
C MET A 1 -3.55 66.38 16.88
N GLN A 2 -3.00 65.71 17.91
CA GLN A 2 -3.37 65.78 19.35
C GLN A 2 -4.81 65.36 19.74
N LYS A 3 -5.16 64.86 20.94
CA LYS A 3 -4.50 64.17 22.07
C LYS A 3 -5.63 63.88 23.09
N GLY A 4 -5.66 62.69 23.71
CA GLY A 4 -6.34 62.39 25.00
C GLY A 4 -7.84 62.08 24.91
N ARG A 5 -8.50 61.44 25.89
CA ARG A 5 -8.16 60.70 27.13
C ARG A 5 -9.51 60.17 27.67
N ALA A 6 -9.45 59.10 28.47
CA ALA A 6 -10.32 58.77 29.60
C ALA A 6 -11.45 57.72 29.45
N ASP A 7 -11.45 56.90 30.49
CA ASP A 7 -12.25 55.74 30.89
C ASP A 7 -13.77 55.97 31.03
N CYS A 8 -14.53 54.86 31.00
CA CYS A 8 -15.83 54.73 31.65
C CYS A 8 -15.99 53.37 32.35
N ASN A 9 -16.60 53.44 33.54
CA ASN A 9 -16.75 52.44 34.60
C ASN A 9 -18.06 51.62 34.52
N LEU A 10 -17.95 50.33 34.87
CA LEU A 10 -18.76 49.49 35.80
C LEU A 10 -20.29 49.16 35.68
N PHE A 11 -20.56 47.93 36.18
CA PHE A 11 -21.82 47.25 36.65
C PHE A 11 -22.76 46.69 35.55
N GLN A 12 -23.39 45.50 35.62
CA GLN A 12 -23.91 44.70 36.75
C GLN A 12 -24.30 43.25 36.32
N SER A 13 -24.03 42.28 37.20
CA SER A 13 -24.71 41.00 37.56
C SER A 13 -25.83 40.34 36.70
N LEU A 14 -25.71 39.01 36.47
CA LEU A 14 -26.60 37.88 36.89
C LEU A 14 -26.34 36.62 36.00
N PRO A 15 -26.31 35.38 36.54
CA PRO A 15 -27.55 34.66 36.88
C PRO A 15 -27.53 33.83 38.20
N LEU A 16 -28.73 33.60 38.76
CA LEU A 16 -29.04 32.66 39.86
C LEU A 16 -28.77 31.19 39.43
N ALA A 17 -27.98 30.43 40.21
CA ALA A 17 -28.36 29.39 41.20
C ALA A 17 -28.98 28.11 40.56
N ILE A 18 -28.63 26.85 40.88
CA ILE A 18 -28.42 26.17 42.18
C ILE A 18 -27.52 24.91 41.97
N HIS A 19 -26.72 24.55 42.98
CA HIS A 19 -25.77 23.41 43.14
C HIS A 19 -26.48 22.09 43.61
N PRO A 20 -25.85 20.93 43.95
CA PRO A 20 -24.43 20.52 43.90
C PRO A 20 -24.13 19.02 43.57
N GLN A 21 -22.82 18.69 43.58
CA GLN A 21 -22.13 17.44 43.99
C GLN A 21 -21.61 16.43 42.95
N ASN A 22 -20.27 16.33 42.98
CA ASN A 22 -19.38 15.19 42.75
C ASN A 22 -20.00 13.78 42.88
N ALA A 23 -19.67 12.87 41.95
CA ALA A 23 -18.87 11.67 42.25
C ALA A 23 -18.76 10.76 41.00
N ALA A 24 -17.54 10.31 40.72
CA ALA A 24 -17.24 9.26 39.76
C ALA A 24 -17.71 7.89 40.29
N ILE A 25 -18.29 7.04 39.43
CA ILE A 25 -18.42 5.60 39.68
C ILE A 25 -18.04 4.81 38.42
N LEU A 26 -16.97 4.04 38.58
CA LEU A 26 -16.45 3.00 37.70
C LEU A 26 -17.37 1.78 37.80
N CYS A 27 -17.96 1.31 36.69
CA CYS A 27 -18.71 0.05 36.66
C CYS A 27 -17.82 -1.08 36.17
N ILE A 28 -17.54 -2.05 37.05
CA ILE A 28 -16.95 -3.36 36.72
C ILE A 28 -18.09 -4.38 36.63
N PHE A 29 -18.18 -5.09 35.51
CA PHE A 29 -19.12 -6.18 35.29
C PHE A 29 -18.69 -7.45 36.03
N HIS A 30 -19.59 -8.02 36.82
CA HIS A 30 -19.47 -9.37 37.38
C HIS A 30 -20.22 -10.37 36.50
N LEU A 31 -19.55 -11.45 36.10
CA LEU A 31 -20.20 -12.71 35.70
C LEU A 31 -20.30 -13.62 36.92
N SER A 32 -21.47 -14.19 37.15
CA SER A 32 -21.69 -15.30 38.08
C SER A 32 -22.70 -16.27 37.50
N SER A 33 -22.32 -17.54 37.35
CA SER A 33 -23.14 -18.71 37.74
C SER A 33 -22.50 -20.04 37.29
N LEU A 34 -22.04 -20.85 38.25
CA LEU A 34 -22.09 -22.33 38.26
C LEU A 34 -22.07 -22.80 39.74
N PRO A 35 -22.72 -23.93 40.11
CA PRO A 35 -23.09 -24.19 41.50
C PRO A 35 -22.14 -25.13 42.29
N ILE A 36 -21.99 -24.79 43.57
CA ILE A 36 -22.07 -25.61 44.80
C ILE A 36 -21.31 -26.95 44.86
N MET A 37 -20.25 -26.99 45.68
CA MET A 37 -19.98 -28.13 46.58
C MET A 37 -19.61 -27.62 47.98
N TYR A 38 -20.30 -28.17 48.98
CA TYR A 38 -20.13 -27.96 50.41
C TYR A 38 -18.79 -28.49 50.91
N PHE A 39 -18.08 -27.74 51.77
CA PHE A 39 -17.30 -28.32 52.88
C PHE A 39 -17.12 -27.33 54.05
N LEU A 40 -17.90 -27.60 55.10
CA LEU A 40 -17.69 -27.47 56.55
C LEU A 40 -16.55 -26.58 57.12
N THR A 41 -16.97 -25.49 57.76
CA THR A 41 -16.65 -25.02 59.14
C THR A 41 -15.21 -25.08 59.69
N SER A 42 -14.67 -23.92 60.13
CA SER A 42 -14.47 -23.61 61.57
C SER A 42 -13.53 -22.41 61.87
N VAL A 43 -14.15 -21.30 62.31
CA VAL A 43 -13.84 -20.40 63.46
C VAL A 43 -12.40 -19.88 63.74
N LYS A 44 -12.27 -18.53 63.73
CA LYS A 44 -11.70 -17.59 64.77
C LYS A 44 -10.99 -16.41 64.10
N SER A 45 -11.66 -15.27 63.89
CA SER A 45 -11.82 -14.12 64.82
C SER A 45 -10.65 -13.11 64.77
N TYR A 46 -10.97 -11.99 64.10
CA TYR A 46 -10.47 -10.63 64.26
C TYR A 46 -10.10 -10.24 65.69
N VAL A 47 -8.94 -9.59 65.91
CA VAL A 47 -8.64 -8.29 66.60
C VAL A 47 -7.10 -8.16 66.44
N VAL A 48 -6.45 -7.13 65.87
CA VAL A 48 -6.23 -5.78 66.41
C VAL A 48 -5.60 -4.95 65.28
N TYR A 49 -6.13 -3.74 65.16
CA TYR A 49 -5.76 -2.62 64.32
C TYR A 49 -4.28 -2.19 64.39
N PHE A 50 -3.81 -1.68 63.26
CA PHE A 50 -2.91 -0.52 63.12
C PHE A 50 -1.57 -0.55 63.85
N SER A 51 -0.52 -0.83 63.08
CA SER A 51 0.59 0.11 62.81
C SER A 51 1.70 -0.65 62.08
N LEU A 52 2.45 0.04 61.22
CA LEU A 52 3.52 -0.46 60.35
C LEU A 52 3.08 -1.03 58.99
N ALA A 53 2.46 -0.17 58.17
CA ALA A 53 2.66 -0.20 56.73
C ALA A 53 3.50 1.04 56.33
N PHE A 54 4.78 1.03 56.71
CA PHE A 54 5.80 1.92 56.16
C PHE A 54 7.09 1.11 56.10
N GLN A 55 7.28 0.41 54.99
CA GLN A 55 8.54 -0.10 54.42
C GLN A 55 8.18 -1.33 53.59
N LEU A 56 8.04 -1.12 52.27
CA LEU A 56 8.37 -2.05 51.18
C LEU A 56 7.68 -1.57 49.89
N SER A 57 8.28 -0.55 49.27
CA SER A 57 8.05 -0.26 47.85
C SER A 57 9.31 0.35 47.25
N SER A 58 10.40 -0.38 47.32
CA SER A 58 11.61 -0.16 46.53
C SER A 58 11.90 -1.42 45.73
N TYR A 59 11.01 -1.73 44.81
CA TYR A 59 11.24 -2.68 43.72
C TYR A 59 10.79 -2.01 42.41
N PHE A 60 11.79 -1.47 41.70
CA PHE A 60 11.85 -1.21 40.26
C PHE A 60 10.53 -0.96 39.52
N ALA A 61 10.00 0.26 39.62
CA ALA A 61 9.34 0.88 38.48
C ALA A 61 10.47 1.41 37.56
N GLY A 62 10.92 0.60 36.62
CA GLY A 62 11.69 1.08 35.48
C GLY A 62 10.79 2.03 34.69
N ALA A 63 10.93 3.33 34.92
CA ALA A 63 10.29 4.35 34.12
C ALA A 63 10.76 4.17 32.67
N LEU A 64 9.85 3.79 31.78
CA LEU A 64 10.05 4.00 30.35
C LEU A 64 10.34 5.50 30.16
N PRO A 65 11.36 5.90 29.37
CA PRO A 65 11.59 7.30 29.09
C PRO A 65 10.41 7.82 28.27
N SER A 66 9.45 8.42 28.96
CA SER A 66 8.38 9.21 28.35
C SER A 66 9.03 10.52 27.93
N CYS A 67 9.17 10.75 26.63
CA CYS A 67 9.55 12.06 26.11
C CYS A 67 8.44 13.06 26.47
N PHE A 68 8.56 13.74 27.61
CA PHE A 68 7.92 15.02 27.80
C PHE A 68 8.60 16.00 26.84
N VAL A 69 7.95 16.24 25.71
CA VAL A 69 8.38 17.24 24.73
C VAL A 69 8.17 18.61 25.37
N GLY A 70 9.27 19.27 25.74
CA GLY A 70 9.24 20.68 26.11
C GLY A 70 8.88 21.53 24.89
N GLU A 71 8.07 22.57 25.11
CA GLU A 71 7.43 23.40 24.07
C GLU A 71 8.41 24.26 23.22
N ASN A 72 9.71 23.96 23.21
CA ASN A 72 10.70 24.74 22.46
C ASN A 72 11.98 24.00 22.02
N GLU A 73 11.95 22.66 21.90
CA GLU A 73 13.05 21.93 21.27
C GLU A 73 12.90 21.89 19.74
N THR A 74 13.82 22.55 19.03
CA THR A 74 14.02 22.34 17.60
C THR A 74 14.42 20.89 17.35
N ILE A 75 13.55 20.09 16.72
CA ILE A 75 13.82 18.71 16.32
C ILE A 75 15.06 18.69 15.38
N PRO A 76 16.25 18.21 15.81
CA PRO A 76 17.39 18.15 14.92
C PRO A 76 17.40 16.80 14.21
N THR A 77 16.75 16.76 13.05
CA THR A 77 17.11 15.95 11.87
C THR A 77 16.18 16.40 10.75
N ALA A 78 16.28 17.67 10.34
CA ALA A 78 15.58 18.12 9.15
C ALA A 78 16.11 17.27 7.98
N VAL A 79 15.28 16.44 7.37
CA VAL A 79 15.63 15.79 6.10
C VAL A 79 15.82 16.90 5.09
N ILE A 80 17.07 17.24 4.78
CA ILE A 80 17.35 18.28 3.78
C ILE A 80 17.23 17.66 2.40
N ARG A 81 17.61 16.39 2.21
CA ARG A 81 17.59 15.71 0.92
C ARG A 81 16.81 14.40 1.00
N TYR A 82 15.68 14.38 0.30
CA TYR A 82 14.85 13.19 0.13
C TYR A 82 14.91 12.71 -1.32
N ALA A 83 15.06 11.41 -1.53
CA ALA A 83 14.88 10.78 -2.83
C ALA A 83 13.88 9.61 -2.77
N ALA A 84 13.02 9.52 -3.79
CA ALA A 84 12.08 8.40 -3.93
C ALA A 84 12.47 7.55 -5.13
N LEU A 85 12.85 6.30 -4.88
CA LEU A 85 13.19 5.30 -5.88
C LEU A 85 12.10 4.22 -5.91
N GLY A 86 12.09 3.44 -6.97
CA GLY A 86 11.25 2.26 -7.07
C GLY A 86 10.49 2.13 -8.37
N ASP A 87 9.45 1.30 -8.30
CA ASP A 87 8.56 0.95 -9.39
C ASP A 87 7.32 1.85 -9.47
N SER A 88 6.25 1.31 -10.05
CA SER A 88 4.97 1.98 -10.26
C SER A 88 4.22 2.35 -8.98
N TYR A 89 4.45 1.63 -7.88
CA TYR A 89 3.87 1.98 -6.57
C TYR A 89 4.55 3.22 -5.99
N ALA A 90 5.84 3.41 -6.25
CA ALA A 90 6.52 4.65 -5.90
C ALA A 90 6.23 5.80 -6.87
N SER A 91 6.06 5.52 -8.16
CA SER A 91 5.70 6.55 -9.15
C SER A 91 4.27 7.05 -8.97
N GLY A 92 3.40 6.20 -8.43
CA GLY A 92 2.02 6.51 -8.07
C GLY A 92 1.07 6.52 -9.26
N ILE A 93 1.09 5.47 -10.10
CA ILE A 93 0.34 5.47 -11.37
C ILE A 93 -1.10 5.94 -11.18
N ASP A 94 -1.48 6.94 -11.97
CA ASP A 94 -2.80 7.55 -12.05
C ASP A 94 -3.31 8.21 -10.75
N ALA A 95 -2.44 8.39 -9.75
CA ALA A 95 -2.73 9.17 -8.57
C ALA A 95 -2.67 10.68 -8.85
N GLY A 96 -3.75 11.21 -9.41
CA GLY A 96 -3.91 12.62 -9.71
C GLY A 96 -3.16 13.07 -10.96
N ARG A 97 -2.58 14.28 -10.94
CA ARG A 97 -1.94 14.85 -12.15
C ARG A 97 -0.61 14.18 -12.45
N LYS A 98 -0.42 13.71 -13.69
CA LYS A 98 0.88 13.22 -14.19
C LYS A 98 1.94 14.34 -14.16
N LEU A 99 3.11 14.02 -13.60
CA LEU A 99 4.28 14.88 -13.47
C LEU A 99 5.41 14.50 -14.43
N HIS A 100 5.50 13.23 -14.82
CA HIS A 100 6.55 12.74 -15.71
C HIS A 100 6.00 11.70 -16.67
N ASN A 101 6.24 11.88 -17.98
CA ASN A 101 5.65 11.04 -19.01
C ASN A 101 6.23 9.62 -19.03
N SER A 102 7.54 9.45 -19.21
CA SER A 102 8.12 8.10 -19.45
C SER A 102 8.22 7.21 -18.19
N CYS A 103 8.35 7.81 -17.01
CA CYS A 103 8.38 7.11 -15.73
C CYS A 103 7.03 7.08 -15.00
N TRP A 104 5.98 7.68 -15.58
CA TRP A 104 4.63 7.65 -15.01
C TRP A 104 4.59 8.08 -13.54
N ARG A 105 5.19 9.24 -13.25
CA ARG A 105 5.19 9.83 -11.90
C ARG A 105 4.00 10.75 -11.73
N PHE A 106 3.30 10.68 -10.61
CA PHE A 106 2.08 11.45 -10.39
C PHE A 106 2.10 12.26 -9.08
N LYS A 107 1.26 13.31 -9.05
CA LYS A 107 1.20 14.33 -8.01
C LYS A 107 0.68 13.79 -6.66
N ASP A 108 -0.13 12.74 -6.66
CA ASP A 108 -0.71 12.15 -5.46
C ASP A 108 -0.11 10.78 -5.09
N SER A 109 1.06 10.46 -5.63
CA SER A 109 1.93 9.36 -5.18
C SER A 109 2.38 9.53 -3.71
N TYR A 110 2.73 8.43 -3.03
CA TYR A 110 3.16 8.52 -1.63
C TYR A 110 4.36 9.45 -1.40
N PRO A 111 5.39 9.55 -2.29
CA PRO A 111 6.48 10.50 -2.10
C PRO A 111 6.00 11.95 -2.08
N MET A 112 5.08 12.29 -2.98
CA MET A 112 4.51 13.63 -3.09
C MET A 112 3.55 13.95 -1.94
N GLN A 113 2.89 12.94 -1.38
CA GLN A 113 2.07 13.09 -0.17
C GLN A 113 2.92 13.26 1.08
N LEU A 114 4.03 12.54 1.18
CA LEU A 114 5.00 12.70 2.26
C LEU A 114 5.56 14.13 2.29
N ILE A 115 5.96 14.67 1.14
CA ILE A 115 6.43 16.06 0.99
C ILE A 115 5.36 17.05 1.45
N ARG A 116 4.12 16.90 0.96
CA ARG A 116 3.01 17.79 1.32
C ARG A 116 2.62 17.71 2.79
N SER A 117 2.91 16.59 3.47
CA SER A 117 2.64 16.45 4.90
C SER A 117 3.49 17.37 5.78
N GLY A 118 4.55 17.98 5.24
CA GLY A 118 5.45 18.89 5.95
C GLY A 118 6.47 18.20 6.84
N VAL A 119 6.49 16.86 6.90
CA VAL A 119 7.41 16.10 7.79
C VAL A 119 8.90 16.33 7.49
N LEU A 120 9.24 16.72 6.25
CA LEU A 120 10.63 16.96 5.82
C LEU A 120 11.10 18.41 6.11
N GLY A 121 10.25 19.26 6.69
CA GLY A 121 10.52 20.70 6.86
C GLY A 121 10.32 21.52 5.58
N GLN A 122 10.43 22.84 5.68
CA GLN A 122 10.15 23.78 4.57
C GLN A 122 11.27 23.88 3.53
N ASN A 123 12.52 23.61 3.92
CA ASN A 123 13.71 23.75 3.08
C ASN A 123 14.33 22.39 2.73
N HIS A 124 13.61 21.56 1.98
CA HIS A 124 14.09 20.27 1.52
C HIS A 124 14.28 20.24 -0.01
N ALA A 125 15.33 19.55 -0.46
CA ALA A 125 15.52 19.13 -1.83
C ALA A 125 14.90 17.74 -2.03
N PHE A 126 14.22 17.56 -3.17
CA PHE A 126 13.58 16.30 -3.51
C PHE A 126 14.06 15.77 -4.87
N GLN A 127 14.42 14.48 -4.92
CA GLN A 127 14.65 13.74 -6.15
C GLN A 127 13.58 12.66 -6.34
N PHE A 128 12.64 12.91 -7.25
CA PHE A 128 11.71 11.87 -7.66
C PHE A 128 12.37 11.00 -8.74
N LEU A 129 12.78 9.77 -8.42
CA LEU A 129 13.51 8.87 -9.32
C LEU A 129 12.73 7.60 -9.69
N ALA A 130 11.69 7.25 -8.93
CA ALA A 130 10.81 6.11 -9.19
C ALA A 130 10.31 6.06 -10.64
N CYS A 131 10.11 4.87 -11.18
CA CYS A 131 9.75 4.68 -12.57
C CYS A 131 8.87 3.45 -12.72
N SER A 132 7.69 3.62 -13.33
CA SER A 132 6.85 2.47 -13.68
C SER A 132 7.61 1.43 -14.48
N GLY A 133 7.42 0.16 -14.11
CA GLY A 133 8.09 -0.99 -14.69
C GLY A 133 9.53 -1.21 -14.23
N ALA A 134 10.00 -0.51 -13.18
CA ALA A 134 11.34 -0.73 -12.67
C ALA A 134 11.52 -2.16 -12.13
N VAL A 135 12.67 -2.77 -12.44
CA VAL A 135 13.08 -4.12 -12.04
C VAL A 135 14.47 -4.11 -11.43
N MET A 136 14.81 -5.13 -10.66
CA MET A 136 16.17 -5.36 -10.17
C MET A 136 17.07 -6.08 -11.21
N GLY A 137 16.47 -6.51 -12.32
CA GLY A 137 17.17 -7.14 -13.45
C GLY A 137 17.08 -8.67 -13.45
N ILE A 138 16.15 -9.23 -12.68
CA ILE A 138 15.93 -10.69 -12.60
C ILE A 138 15.16 -11.13 -13.85
N PRO A 139 15.67 -12.09 -14.65
CA PRO A 139 14.99 -12.59 -15.84
C PRO A 139 13.71 -13.37 -15.52
N GLY A 140 12.83 -13.52 -16.50
CA GLY A 140 11.73 -14.49 -16.45
C GLY A 140 10.34 -13.89 -16.23
N THR A 141 10.21 -12.57 -16.13
CA THR A 141 8.93 -11.86 -16.12
C THR A 141 8.84 -10.91 -17.31
N SER A 142 7.64 -10.37 -17.57
CA SER A 142 7.43 -9.47 -18.70
C SER A 142 8.28 -8.18 -18.66
N PHE A 143 8.93 -7.83 -17.54
CA PHE A 143 9.63 -6.54 -17.34
C PHE A 143 11.14 -6.67 -17.20
N SER A 144 11.67 -7.89 -17.19
CA SER A 144 13.01 -8.19 -16.69
C SER A 144 14.19 -7.54 -17.43
N LYS A 145 13.98 -6.91 -18.60
CA LYS A 145 15.07 -6.45 -19.48
C LYS A 145 15.14 -4.95 -19.74
N HIS A 146 14.21 -4.14 -19.23
CA HIS A 146 14.00 -2.81 -19.80
C HIS A 146 14.28 -1.64 -18.85
N LYS A 147 13.78 -1.67 -17.61
CA LYS A 147 13.95 -0.59 -16.62
C LYS A 147 14.66 -1.05 -15.35
N SER A 148 15.98 -1.25 -15.43
CA SER A 148 16.77 -1.53 -14.23
C SER A 148 16.75 -0.36 -13.24
N ILE A 149 16.58 -0.70 -11.96
CA ILE A 149 16.74 0.18 -10.80
C ILE A 149 18.13 0.84 -10.76
N ASP A 150 19.15 0.24 -11.38
CA ASP A 150 20.51 0.78 -11.46
C ASP A 150 20.56 2.18 -12.08
N ARG A 151 19.66 2.49 -13.03
CA ARG A 151 19.59 3.84 -13.62
C ARG A 151 19.11 4.87 -12.61
N GLN A 152 18.19 4.49 -11.73
CA GLN A 152 17.72 5.36 -10.65
C GLN A 152 18.85 5.56 -9.62
N ILE A 153 19.55 4.49 -9.24
CA ILE A 153 20.67 4.53 -8.28
C ILE A 153 21.84 5.36 -8.83
N LYS A 154 22.15 5.26 -10.13
CA LYS A 154 23.18 6.08 -10.78
C LYS A 154 22.84 7.58 -10.72
N ALA A 155 21.56 7.93 -10.82
CA ALA A 155 21.08 9.31 -10.75
C ALA A 155 20.86 9.83 -9.31
N LEU A 156 20.91 8.94 -8.31
CA LEU A 156 20.74 9.30 -6.90
C LEU A 156 21.93 10.14 -6.42
N LYS A 157 21.63 11.37 -5.98
CA LYS A 157 22.60 12.24 -5.31
C LYS A 157 22.66 11.86 -3.82
N PRO A 158 23.73 12.25 -3.10
CA PRO A 158 23.81 12.06 -1.66
C PRO A 158 22.54 12.54 -0.97
N SER A 159 21.86 11.65 -0.25
CA SER A 159 20.53 11.89 0.33
C SER A 159 20.51 11.55 1.82
N ASP A 160 19.65 12.21 2.58
CA ASP A 160 19.46 11.95 4.02
C ASP A 160 18.33 10.93 4.24
N LEU A 161 17.36 10.88 3.30
CA LEU A 161 16.27 9.91 3.29
C LEU A 161 16.08 9.35 1.88
N VAL A 162 15.95 8.02 1.78
CA VAL A 162 15.48 7.35 0.57
C VAL A 162 14.27 6.48 0.89
N THR A 163 13.23 6.53 0.06
CA THR A 163 12.15 5.52 0.06
C THR A 163 12.28 4.62 -1.17
N LEU A 164 12.02 3.32 -1.01
CA LEU A 164 12.14 2.31 -2.06
C LEU A 164 10.95 1.34 -2.07
N SER A 165 10.28 1.21 -3.21
CA SER A 165 9.33 0.12 -3.53
C SER A 165 9.86 -0.61 -4.76
N ILE A 166 10.26 -1.88 -4.65
CA ILE A 166 10.81 -2.64 -5.78
C ILE A 166 10.61 -4.14 -5.54
N GLY A 167 10.49 -4.92 -6.62
CA GLY A 167 10.45 -6.38 -6.60
C GLY A 167 9.14 -6.99 -7.12
N GLY A 168 8.03 -6.27 -7.14
CA GLY A 168 6.75 -6.77 -7.65
C GLY A 168 6.79 -7.13 -9.15
N ASN A 169 7.54 -6.35 -9.94
CA ASN A 169 7.77 -6.64 -11.37
C ASN A 169 8.66 -7.87 -11.56
N ASP A 170 9.68 -8.05 -10.71
CA ASP A 170 10.57 -9.21 -10.71
C ASP A 170 9.86 -10.49 -10.20
N ALA A 171 8.84 -10.33 -9.36
CA ALA A 171 7.95 -11.42 -8.92
C ALA A 171 6.82 -11.74 -9.93
N GLY A 172 6.66 -10.95 -10.99
CA GLY A 172 5.68 -11.22 -12.06
C GLY A 172 4.25 -10.88 -11.70
N PHE A 173 4.01 -9.80 -10.93
CA PHE A 173 2.65 -9.44 -10.47
C PHE A 173 1.63 -9.27 -11.59
N PHE A 174 1.96 -8.61 -12.69
CA PHE A 174 1.01 -8.55 -13.79
C PHE A 174 0.90 -9.87 -14.54
N ASP A 175 1.97 -10.67 -14.64
CA ASP A 175 1.87 -11.97 -15.28
C ASP A 175 0.80 -12.81 -14.55
N ILE A 176 0.76 -12.72 -13.22
CA ILE A 176 -0.33 -13.25 -12.39
C ILE A 176 -1.68 -12.59 -12.71
N LEU A 177 -1.79 -11.25 -12.70
CA LEU A 177 -3.06 -10.57 -12.98
C LEU A 177 -3.62 -10.95 -14.35
N ASN A 178 -2.77 -11.08 -15.36
CA ASN A 178 -3.18 -11.52 -16.69
C ASN A 178 -3.62 -12.99 -16.70
N ALA A 179 -2.83 -13.89 -16.11
CA ALA A 179 -3.14 -15.33 -16.10
C ALA A 179 -4.37 -15.69 -15.26
N CYS A 180 -4.54 -15.01 -14.13
CA CYS A 180 -5.48 -15.39 -13.08
C CYS A 180 -6.72 -14.51 -12.98
N VAL A 181 -6.66 -13.23 -13.40
CA VAL A 181 -7.71 -12.25 -13.08
C VAL A 181 -8.36 -11.70 -14.35
N TYR A 182 -7.57 -11.02 -15.20
CA TYR A 182 -8.11 -10.22 -16.29
C TYR A 182 -8.13 -10.93 -17.64
N ARG A 183 -7.23 -11.90 -17.88
CA ARG A 183 -7.13 -12.62 -19.15
C ARG A 183 -6.97 -11.69 -20.36
N PHE A 184 -6.26 -10.57 -20.24
CA PHE A 184 -6.13 -9.59 -21.33
C PHE A 184 -5.67 -10.24 -22.65
N TYR A 185 -4.88 -11.31 -22.59
CA TYR A 185 -4.31 -11.98 -23.77
C TYR A 185 -5.18 -13.16 -24.24
N GLY A 186 -6.43 -13.24 -23.79
CA GLY A 186 -7.36 -14.31 -24.11
C GLY A 186 -6.79 -15.67 -23.70
N THR A 187 -6.86 -16.66 -24.60
CA THR A 187 -6.27 -18.00 -24.39
C THR A 187 -4.77 -17.97 -24.11
N ARG A 188 -4.04 -16.95 -24.60
CA ARG A 188 -2.59 -16.80 -24.40
C ARG A 188 -2.19 -16.21 -23.06
N SER A 189 -3.15 -15.89 -22.18
CA SER A 189 -2.81 -15.34 -20.85
C SER A 189 -2.11 -16.34 -19.93
N GLY A 190 -1.96 -17.61 -20.36
CA GLY A 190 -1.25 -18.66 -19.61
C GLY A 190 -2.16 -19.39 -18.63
N ASN A 191 -1.55 -20.30 -17.85
CA ASN A 191 -2.22 -21.02 -16.76
C ASN A 191 -1.98 -20.31 -15.43
N CYS A 192 -3.04 -20.05 -14.67
CA CYS A 192 -2.94 -19.34 -13.39
C CYS A 192 -2.08 -20.10 -12.36
N SER A 193 -2.26 -21.42 -12.21
CA SER A 193 -1.50 -22.21 -11.24
C SER A 193 -0.02 -22.24 -11.58
N GLU A 194 0.34 -22.42 -12.85
CA GLU A 194 1.74 -22.41 -13.28
C GLU A 194 2.39 -21.04 -13.06
N GLN A 195 1.65 -19.96 -13.31
CA GLN A 195 2.15 -18.61 -13.12
C GLN A 195 2.33 -18.27 -11.64
N LEU A 196 1.41 -18.68 -10.76
CA LEU A 196 1.56 -18.55 -9.31
C LEU A 196 2.82 -19.29 -8.83
N GLU A 197 2.99 -20.57 -9.21
CA GLU A 197 4.17 -21.37 -8.84
C GLU A 197 5.48 -20.75 -9.35
N LYS A 198 5.47 -20.22 -10.58
CA LYS A 198 6.62 -19.51 -11.14
C LYS A 198 6.98 -18.28 -10.32
N SER A 199 6.00 -17.48 -9.92
CA SER A 199 6.21 -16.30 -9.07
C SER A 199 6.74 -16.66 -7.69
N LYS A 200 6.20 -17.70 -7.03
CA LYS A 200 6.73 -18.21 -5.76
C LYS A 200 8.19 -18.64 -5.89
N LYS A 201 8.53 -19.37 -6.95
CA LYS A 201 9.92 -19.78 -7.24
C LYS A 201 10.84 -18.58 -7.42
N LEU A 202 10.45 -17.59 -8.21
CA LEU A 202 11.23 -16.36 -8.41
C LEU A 202 11.48 -15.64 -7.09
N ILE A 203 10.44 -15.41 -6.28
CA ILE A 203 10.55 -14.76 -4.96
C ILE A 203 11.51 -15.54 -4.05
N SER A 204 11.41 -16.87 -4.02
CA SER A 204 12.23 -17.70 -3.14
C SER A 204 13.71 -17.79 -3.57
N SER A 205 14.03 -17.52 -4.83
CA SER A 205 15.33 -17.76 -5.44
C SER A 205 16.49 -16.96 -4.82
N ASP A 206 17.71 -17.50 -4.97
CA ASP A 206 18.96 -16.81 -4.64
C ASP A 206 19.18 -15.60 -5.54
N GLU A 207 18.79 -15.69 -6.81
CA GLU A 207 18.93 -14.59 -7.77
C GLU A 207 18.08 -13.37 -7.36
N PHE A 208 16.91 -13.59 -6.76
CA PHE A 208 16.12 -12.52 -6.14
C PHE A 208 16.83 -11.93 -4.92
N ALA A 209 17.41 -12.78 -4.06
CA ALA A 209 18.15 -12.34 -2.89
C ALA A 209 19.34 -11.46 -3.27
N ASP A 210 20.18 -11.94 -4.20
CA ASP A 210 21.39 -11.25 -4.68
C ASP A 210 21.04 -9.90 -5.32
N ALA A 211 20.02 -9.86 -6.17
CA ALA A 211 19.60 -8.64 -6.84
C ALA A 211 19.05 -7.60 -5.85
N TYR A 212 18.28 -8.04 -4.84
CA TYR A 212 17.76 -7.16 -3.80
C TYR A 212 18.89 -6.63 -2.90
N HIS A 213 19.78 -7.50 -2.40
CA HIS A 213 20.94 -7.09 -1.60
C HIS A 213 21.82 -6.10 -2.35
N LYS A 214 22.15 -6.38 -3.63
CA LYS A 214 22.89 -5.46 -4.50
C LYS A 214 22.20 -4.10 -4.62
N THR A 215 20.89 -4.09 -4.82
CA THR A 215 20.08 -2.86 -4.92
C THR A 215 20.21 -2.04 -3.63
N ILE A 216 20.01 -2.68 -2.47
CA ILE A 216 20.08 -2.03 -1.16
C ILE A 216 21.49 -1.48 -0.89
N ILE A 217 22.53 -2.30 -1.06
CA ILE A 217 23.93 -1.91 -0.83
C ILE A 217 24.30 -0.69 -1.69
N ASN A 218 23.92 -0.69 -2.97
CA ASN A 218 24.22 0.41 -3.87
C ASN A 218 23.48 1.70 -3.51
N ILE A 219 22.27 1.62 -2.93
CA ILE A 219 21.56 2.78 -2.39
C ILE A 219 22.20 3.27 -1.10
N LEU A 220 22.55 2.36 -0.18
CA LEU A 220 23.23 2.70 1.08
C LEU A 220 24.56 3.43 0.83
N ALA A 221 25.28 3.08 -0.24
CA ALA A 221 26.51 3.76 -0.67
C ALA A 221 26.27 5.22 -1.14
N LYS A 222 25.02 5.63 -1.40
CA LYS A 222 24.62 7.01 -1.70
C LYS A 222 24.09 7.77 -0.47
N GLY A 223 24.05 7.12 0.70
CA GLY A 223 23.60 7.77 1.93
C GLY A 223 24.52 8.91 2.36
N ASN A 224 23.94 9.98 2.88
CA ASN A 224 24.69 11.11 3.42
C ASN A 224 24.71 11.10 4.95
N GLY A 225 25.89 10.82 5.52
CA GLY A 225 26.12 10.92 6.96
C GLY A 225 25.45 9.81 7.79
N PRO A 226 25.65 9.83 9.13
CA PRO A 226 25.19 8.77 10.04
C PRO A 226 23.66 8.71 10.20
N HIS A 227 22.97 9.82 9.90
CA HIS A 227 21.52 9.90 9.99
C HIS A 227 20.79 9.46 8.72
N PHE A 228 21.51 9.00 7.69
CA PHE A 228 20.88 8.46 6.49
C PHE A 228 19.94 7.30 6.82
N ARG A 229 18.73 7.32 6.25
CA ARG A 229 17.79 6.20 6.34
C ARG A 229 17.28 5.79 4.97
N LEU A 230 17.24 4.47 4.76
CA LEU A 230 16.58 3.83 3.63
C LEU A 230 15.30 3.15 4.12
N LEU A 231 14.16 3.71 3.76
CA LEU A 231 12.85 3.14 4.05
C LEU A 231 12.44 2.22 2.90
N THR A 232 12.39 0.93 3.14
CA THR A 232 11.91 -0.07 2.18
C THR A 232 10.42 -0.33 2.41
N LEU A 233 9.67 -0.42 1.32
CA LEU A 233 8.22 -0.62 1.33
C LEU A 233 7.88 -1.92 0.63
N GLY A 234 6.86 -2.59 1.15
CA GLY A 234 6.25 -3.77 0.53
C GLY A 234 5.06 -3.44 -0.35
N TYR A 235 4.27 -4.47 -0.61
CA TYR A 235 2.97 -4.42 -1.27
C TYR A 235 1.87 -4.83 -0.27
N SER A 236 0.62 -4.84 -0.71
CA SER A 236 -0.53 -5.24 0.11
C SER A 236 -1.15 -6.51 -0.45
N PRO A 237 -1.83 -7.32 0.39
CA PRO A 237 -2.96 -8.10 -0.07
C PRO A 237 -3.91 -7.23 -0.89
N PHE A 238 -4.57 -7.80 -1.89
CA PHE A 238 -5.47 -7.06 -2.78
C PHE A 238 -6.94 -7.32 -2.45
N PHE A 239 -7.24 -8.47 -1.87
CA PHE A 239 -8.59 -8.92 -1.55
C PHE A 239 -8.81 -9.00 -0.05
N ASP A 240 -10.04 -8.76 0.39
CA ASP A 240 -10.46 -8.85 1.80
C ASP A 240 -10.00 -10.17 2.45
N GLU A 241 -9.33 -10.04 3.58
CA GLU A 241 -8.72 -11.15 4.34
C GLU A 241 -9.78 -11.98 5.07
N ALA A 242 -10.98 -11.45 5.28
CA ALA A 242 -12.10 -12.24 5.78
C ALA A 242 -12.54 -13.33 4.79
N LEU A 243 -12.16 -13.19 3.51
CA LEU A 243 -12.38 -14.18 2.46
C LEU A 243 -13.83 -14.70 2.41
N SER A 244 -14.82 -13.79 2.47
CA SER A 244 -16.24 -14.18 2.35
C SER A 244 -16.53 -14.79 0.98
N ASP A 245 -17.58 -15.60 0.88
CA ASP A 245 -18.07 -16.21 -0.35
C ASP A 245 -18.78 -15.23 -1.29
N ASP A 246 -19.08 -14.00 -0.84
CA ASP A 246 -19.78 -12.94 -1.59
C ASP A 246 -19.16 -12.67 -2.98
N CYS A 247 -17.85 -12.87 -3.12
CA CYS A 247 -17.11 -12.62 -4.37
C CYS A 247 -16.94 -13.86 -5.27
N ASN A 248 -17.37 -15.05 -4.83
CA ASN A 248 -17.03 -16.31 -5.51
C ASN A 248 -17.56 -16.41 -6.94
N ASN A 249 -18.66 -15.73 -7.26
CA ASN A 249 -19.25 -15.73 -8.60
C ASN A 249 -18.88 -14.49 -9.44
N ARG A 250 -18.08 -13.57 -8.87
CA ARG A 250 -17.63 -12.33 -9.51
C ARG A 250 -16.35 -12.56 -10.30
N SER A 251 -16.10 -11.72 -11.29
CA SER A 251 -14.93 -11.79 -12.17
C SER A 251 -14.50 -10.40 -12.60
N PHE A 252 -13.19 -10.20 -12.72
CA PHE A 252 -12.59 -9.06 -13.41
C PHE A 252 -12.19 -9.39 -14.86
N GLY A 253 -12.38 -10.65 -15.29
CA GLY A 253 -12.02 -11.13 -16.61
C GLY A 253 -12.63 -10.28 -17.71
N PHE A 254 -11.77 -9.81 -18.61
CA PHE A 254 -12.15 -8.89 -19.68
C PHE A 254 -13.08 -9.54 -20.71
N TRP A 255 -12.82 -10.81 -21.03
CA TRP A 255 -13.57 -11.54 -22.06
C TRP A 255 -14.74 -12.31 -21.45
N LYS A 256 -15.96 -12.18 -21.99
CA LYS A 256 -17.15 -12.94 -21.52
C LYS A 256 -16.91 -14.46 -21.44
N MET A 257 -16.18 -15.02 -22.39
CA MET A 257 -15.87 -16.46 -22.44
C MET A 257 -14.71 -16.90 -21.52
N TRP A 258 -13.90 -15.98 -21.02
CA TRP A 258 -12.76 -16.25 -20.13
C TRP A 258 -12.82 -15.36 -18.91
N GLN A 259 -13.72 -15.71 -17.99
CA GLN A 259 -13.96 -15.00 -16.74
C GLN A 259 -13.52 -15.83 -15.53
N PRO A 260 -12.23 -15.81 -15.14
CA PRO A 260 -11.79 -16.42 -13.90
C PRO A 260 -12.60 -15.88 -12.72
N LYS A 261 -13.24 -16.79 -11.99
CA LYS A 261 -14.04 -16.43 -10.83
C LYS A 261 -13.14 -16.14 -9.63
N LEU A 262 -13.44 -15.06 -8.91
CA LEU A 262 -12.73 -14.62 -7.71
C LEU A 262 -13.08 -15.47 -6.48
N THR A 263 -12.94 -16.78 -6.62
CA THR A 263 -13.16 -17.75 -5.54
C THR A 263 -12.29 -17.43 -4.32
N VAL A 264 -12.74 -17.84 -3.14
CA VAL A 264 -11.93 -17.78 -1.90
C VAL A 264 -10.52 -18.32 -2.13
N ASN A 265 -10.40 -19.50 -2.75
CA ASN A 265 -9.11 -20.11 -3.02
C ASN A 265 -8.21 -19.22 -3.89
N LEU A 266 -8.75 -18.67 -4.99
CA LEU A 266 -7.96 -17.79 -5.86
C LEU A 266 -7.54 -16.51 -5.14
N ARG A 267 -8.45 -15.85 -4.42
CA ARG A 267 -8.15 -14.62 -3.68
C ARG A 267 -7.11 -14.84 -2.59
N GLN A 268 -7.19 -15.97 -1.90
CA GLN A 268 -6.18 -16.38 -0.93
C GLN A 268 -4.81 -16.53 -1.61
N GLN A 269 -4.72 -17.29 -2.71
CA GLN A 269 -3.47 -17.47 -3.46
C GLN A 269 -2.89 -16.15 -3.96
N LEU A 270 -3.73 -15.23 -4.44
CA LEU A 270 -3.29 -13.90 -4.89
C LEU A 270 -2.76 -13.05 -3.73
N ASN A 271 -3.40 -13.09 -2.57
CA ASN A 271 -2.92 -12.39 -1.38
C ASN A 271 -1.60 -12.99 -0.85
N GLU A 272 -1.46 -14.31 -0.88
CA GLU A 272 -0.24 -15.02 -0.46
C GLU A 272 1.00 -14.55 -1.21
N ILE A 273 0.90 -14.28 -2.52
CA ILE A 273 2.04 -13.80 -3.31
C ILE A 273 2.60 -12.47 -2.78
N SER A 274 1.74 -11.51 -2.47
CA SER A 274 2.17 -10.23 -1.89
C SER A 274 2.82 -10.43 -0.52
N LEU A 275 2.26 -11.33 0.30
CA LEU A 275 2.78 -11.64 1.63
C LEU A 275 4.13 -12.37 1.57
N GLU A 276 4.29 -13.33 0.67
CA GLU A 276 5.55 -14.05 0.43
C GLU A 276 6.66 -13.09 -0.02
N LEU A 277 6.36 -12.17 -0.95
CA LEU A 277 7.30 -11.15 -1.39
C LEU A 277 7.71 -10.23 -0.23
N ASN A 278 6.75 -9.73 0.55
CA ASN A 278 7.02 -8.90 1.72
C ASN A 278 7.90 -9.66 2.74
N ASN A 279 7.59 -10.92 3.03
CA ASN A 279 8.35 -11.75 3.96
C ASN A 279 9.78 -11.99 3.48
N LYS A 280 9.99 -12.27 2.18
CA LYS A 280 11.32 -12.38 1.58
C LYS A 280 12.10 -11.08 1.74
N ILE A 281 11.49 -9.94 1.41
CA ILE A 281 12.13 -8.62 1.56
C ILE A 281 12.55 -8.37 3.02
N VAL A 282 11.65 -8.59 3.99
CA VAL A 282 11.95 -8.43 5.41
C VAL A 282 13.09 -9.33 5.85
N HIS A 283 13.12 -10.58 5.39
CA HIS A 283 14.21 -11.51 5.69
C HIS A 283 15.54 -10.99 5.14
N LEU A 284 15.58 -10.58 3.86
CA LEU A 284 16.80 -10.07 3.23
C LEU A 284 17.33 -8.79 3.90
N ILE A 285 16.44 -7.92 4.39
CA ILE A 285 16.83 -6.74 5.16
C ILE A 285 17.47 -7.14 6.50
N LYS A 286 16.88 -8.12 7.20
CA LYS A 286 17.43 -8.65 8.46
C LYS A 286 18.80 -9.30 8.23
N ASP A 287 18.97 -10.03 7.14
CA ASP A 287 20.23 -10.70 6.80
C ASP A 287 21.38 -9.70 6.56
N LEU A 288 21.08 -8.51 6.01
CA LEU A 288 22.07 -7.44 5.86
C LEU A 288 22.50 -6.83 7.20
N GLY A 289 21.65 -6.85 8.23
CA GLY A 289 21.96 -6.36 9.57
C GLY A 289 22.29 -4.85 9.68
N ASP A 290 21.97 -4.06 8.65
CA ASP A 290 22.29 -2.63 8.60
C ASP A 290 21.13 -1.79 9.18
N GLU A 291 21.38 -1.12 10.31
CA GLU A 291 20.40 -0.32 11.05
C GLU A 291 19.85 0.89 10.28
N ARG A 292 20.50 1.28 9.17
CA ARG A 292 20.02 2.37 8.30
C ARG A 292 18.81 1.95 7.48
N ILE A 293 18.57 0.64 7.34
CA ILE A 293 17.44 0.09 6.59
C ILE A 293 16.24 -0.07 7.52
N VAL A 294 15.10 0.49 7.13
CA VAL A 294 13.85 0.40 7.89
C VAL A 294 12.76 -0.16 6.99
N TRP A 295 12.18 -1.29 7.40
CA TRP A 295 10.99 -1.82 6.79
C TRP A 295 9.75 -1.01 7.20
N VAL A 296 8.96 -0.59 6.21
CA VAL A 296 7.71 0.13 6.40
C VAL A 296 6.55 -0.74 5.94
N ASP A 297 5.89 -1.40 6.88
CA ASP A 297 4.65 -2.12 6.60
C ASP A 297 3.45 -1.16 6.62
N TRP A 298 2.98 -0.82 5.43
CA TRP A 298 1.80 0.02 5.24
C TRP A 298 0.52 -0.79 4.99
N SER A 299 0.64 -2.10 4.72
CA SER A 299 -0.48 -2.95 4.30
C SER A 299 -1.63 -3.02 5.33
N PRO A 300 -1.41 -3.00 6.66
CA PRO A 300 -2.52 -3.04 7.61
C PRO A 300 -3.46 -1.83 7.54
N LYS A 301 -3.01 -0.71 6.96
CA LYS A 301 -3.88 0.46 6.73
C LYS A 301 -4.94 0.21 5.65
N PHE A 302 -4.78 -0.82 4.83
CA PHE A 302 -5.68 -1.13 3.71
C PHE A 302 -6.74 -2.16 4.06
N LYS A 303 -6.72 -2.77 5.26
CA LYS A 303 -7.55 -3.92 5.63
C LYS A 303 -9.05 -3.79 5.31
N ASP A 304 -9.63 -2.60 5.48
CA ASP A 304 -11.05 -2.30 5.27
C ASP A 304 -11.32 -1.66 3.89
N HIS A 305 -10.30 -1.66 3.03
CA HIS A 305 -10.26 -0.94 1.74
C HIS A 305 -9.80 -1.82 0.58
N LEU A 306 -9.73 -3.14 0.78
CA LEU A 306 -9.38 -4.14 -0.22
C LEU A 306 -10.57 -4.42 -1.17
N PHE A 307 -10.33 -5.17 -2.24
CA PHE A 307 -11.41 -5.71 -3.09
C PHE A 307 -12.22 -6.76 -2.33
N CYS A 308 -13.47 -6.99 -2.74
CA CYS A 308 -14.37 -8.02 -2.19
C CYS A 308 -14.63 -7.90 -0.67
N GLN A 309 -14.73 -6.68 -0.12
CA GLN A 309 -15.11 -6.49 1.28
C GLN A 309 -16.51 -7.07 1.56
N ARG A 310 -16.66 -7.74 2.70
CA ARG A 310 -17.91 -8.37 3.12
C ARG A 310 -19.10 -7.41 3.04
N GLY A 311 -20.18 -7.85 2.41
CA GLY A 311 -21.42 -7.08 2.28
C GLY A 311 -21.45 -6.07 1.13
N ASN A 312 -20.34 -5.91 0.38
CA ASN A 312 -20.34 -5.10 -0.82
C ASN A 312 -21.07 -5.81 -1.98
N LYS A 313 -21.85 -5.06 -2.74
CA LYS A 313 -22.59 -5.59 -3.90
C LYS A 313 -21.69 -5.82 -5.12
N THR A 314 -20.56 -5.15 -5.19
CA THR A 314 -19.60 -5.14 -6.30
C THR A 314 -18.21 -5.51 -5.79
N ILE A 315 -17.31 -5.88 -6.71
CA ILE A 315 -15.92 -6.25 -6.34
C ILE A 315 -15.18 -5.05 -5.72
N SER A 316 -15.44 -3.85 -6.26
CA SER A 316 -14.93 -2.56 -5.75
C SER A 316 -16.10 -1.70 -5.29
N ASP A 317 -15.93 -0.96 -4.21
CA ASP A 317 -16.92 -0.01 -3.68
C ASP A 317 -16.38 1.43 -3.76
N GLY A 318 -16.45 2.02 -4.96
CA GLY A 318 -16.13 3.42 -5.20
C GLY A 318 -14.82 3.88 -4.55
N ASP A 319 -14.89 4.92 -3.71
CA ASP A 319 -13.74 5.46 -2.97
C ASP A 319 -13.36 4.66 -1.71
N ASN A 320 -14.22 3.75 -1.25
CA ASN A 320 -13.94 2.87 -0.11
C ASN A 320 -12.94 1.77 -0.49
N THR A 321 -12.95 1.28 -1.72
CA THR A 321 -11.88 0.42 -2.25
C THR A 321 -10.70 1.30 -2.69
N TRP A 322 -9.56 1.16 -2.03
CA TRP A 322 -8.38 2.01 -2.24
C TRP A 322 -7.47 1.57 -3.38
N PHE A 323 -7.86 0.55 -4.14
CA PHE A 323 -7.19 0.16 -5.38
C PHE A 323 -8.02 0.58 -6.59
N PHE A 324 -7.34 0.92 -7.68
CA PHE A 324 -8.00 1.05 -8.97
C PHE A 324 -8.29 -0.34 -9.55
N ASP A 325 -9.50 -0.51 -10.09
CA ASP A 325 -9.84 -1.58 -11.01
C ASP A 325 -9.79 -1.07 -12.47
N VAL A 326 -10.18 -1.94 -13.40
CA VAL A 326 -10.32 -1.54 -14.81
C VAL A 326 -11.66 -0.85 -14.98
N ASP A 327 -11.60 0.33 -15.59
CA ASP A 327 -12.79 1.03 -16.07
C ASP A 327 -13.11 0.58 -17.50
N PHE A 328 -14.08 -0.31 -17.63
CA PHE A 328 -14.58 -0.78 -18.92
C PHE A 328 -15.63 0.15 -19.56
N SER A 329 -15.97 1.27 -18.91
CA SER A 329 -17.02 2.18 -19.40
C SER A 329 -16.58 3.11 -20.54
N SER A 330 -15.32 3.04 -21.00
CA SER A 330 -14.88 3.80 -22.17
C SER A 330 -15.44 3.21 -23.46
N THR A 331 -16.69 3.55 -23.77
CA THR A 331 -17.41 3.21 -25.02
C THR A 331 -16.81 3.83 -26.29
N ASN A 332 -15.81 4.72 -26.16
CA ASN A 332 -15.34 5.57 -27.25
C ASN A 332 -13.91 5.24 -27.71
N LEU A 333 -13.34 4.12 -27.28
CA LEU A 333 -12.02 3.71 -27.75
C LEU A 333 -12.19 2.59 -28.77
N THR A 334 -11.83 2.90 -29.99
CA THR A 334 -11.67 1.94 -31.09
C THR A 334 -10.23 1.41 -31.10
N ASN A 335 -9.96 0.36 -31.90
CA ASN A 335 -8.59 -0.08 -32.19
C ASN A 335 -7.69 1.07 -32.66
N ASP A 336 -8.27 2.08 -33.33
CA ASP A 336 -7.55 3.24 -33.86
C ASP A 336 -7.21 4.28 -32.76
N ASP A 337 -7.99 4.32 -31.66
CA ASP A 337 -7.74 5.20 -30.51
C ASP A 337 -6.73 4.63 -29.52
N VAL A 338 -6.59 3.31 -29.54
CA VAL A 338 -5.56 2.56 -28.83
C VAL A 338 -4.40 2.40 -29.80
N ASP A 339 -3.53 3.42 -29.91
CA ASP A 339 -2.35 3.46 -30.81
C ASP A 339 -1.42 2.25 -30.59
N VAL A 340 -1.83 1.12 -31.15
CA VAL A 340 -1.31 -0.23 -30.92
C VAL A 340 -1.37 -0.92 -32.27
N ASP A 341 -0.29 -0.76 -33.00
CA ASP A 341 -0.03 -1.55 -34.19
C ASP A 341 0.19 -3.00 -33.76
N VAL A 342 -0.78 -3.88 -34.06
CA VAL A 342 -0.81 -5.29 -33.66
C VAL A 342 0.45 -6.05 -34.07
N ASP A 343 1.10 -5.67 -35.18
CA ASP A 343 2.31 -6.32 -35.69
C ASP A 343 3.57 -5.89 -34.93
N THR A 344 3.60 -4.66 -34.41
CA THR A 344 4.77 -4.11 -33.69
C THR A 344 4.57 -3.98 -32.17
N CYS A 345 3.35 -4.17 -31.70
CA CYS A 345 2.89 -4.01 -30.33
C CYS A 345 3.52 -5.00 -29.35
N ALA A 346 3.64 -6.28 -29.68
CA ALA A 346 4.26 -7.25 -28.78
C ALA A 346 5.76 -6.94 -28.50
N PRO A 347 6.57 -6.54 -29.49
CA PRO A 347 7.89 -5.96 -29.25
C PRO A 347 7.84 -4.61 -28.52
N GLN A 348 7.05 -3.65 -28.98
CA GLN A 348 7.03 -2.27 -28.48
C GLN A 348 6.54 -2.14 -27.04
N SER A 349 5.58 -2.97 -26.63
CA SER A 349 5.01 -2.94 -25.30
C SER A 349 5.98 -3.39 -24.22
N GLN A 350 6.87 -4.32 -24.54
CA GLN A 350 7.99 -4.69 -23.66
C GLN A 350 8.93 -3.50 -23.41
N TYR A 351 9.09 -2.59 -24.40
CA TYR A 351 9.90 -1.37 -24.24
C TYR A 351 9.19 -0.23 -23.51
N SER A 352 7.86 -0.13 -23.60
CA SER A 352 7.08 0.93 -22.93
C SER A 352 7.29 0.89 -21.40
N SER A 353 7.50 -0.32 -20.87
CA SER A 353 7.45 -0.65 -19.44
C SER A 353 6.24 -0.01 -18.76
N ASP A 354 5.14 0.03 -19.50
CA ASP A 354 3.81 0.38 -19.06
C ASP A 354 2.97 -0.89 -19.22
N TRP A 355 2.64 -1.51 -18.09
CA TRP A 355 1.80 -2.71 -18.10
C TRP A 355 0.42 -2.43 -18.71
N GLY A 356 -0.06 -1.18 -18.66
CA GLY A 356 -1.33 -0.81 -19.29
C GLY A 356 -1.28 -0.92 -20.80
N HIS A 357 -0.15 -0.52 -21.40
CA HIS A 357 0.08 -0.70 -22.82
C HIS A 357 0.28 -2.18 -23.18
N LEU A 358 0.91 -3.00 -22.33
CA LEU A 358 0.97 -4.46 -22.50
C LEU A 358 -0.42 -5.11 -22.48
N ALA A 359 -1.28 -4.74 -21.52
CA ALA A 359 -2.66 -5.20 -21.47
C ALA A 359 -3.44 -4.80 -22.72
N ALA A 360 -3.36 -3.52 -23.13
CA ALA A 360 -4.01 -3.01 -24.34
C ALA A 360 -3.55 -3.77 -25.59
N CYS A 361 -2.24 -4.02 -25.67
CA CYS A 361 -1.60 -4.83 -26.70
C CYS A 361 -2.20 -6.23 -26.81
N GLY A 362 -2.26 -6.94 -25.69
CA GLY A 362 -2.84 -8.26 -25.67
C GLY A 362 -4.32 -8.29 -26.05
N ILE A 363 -5.08 -7.27 -25.63
CA ILE A 363 -6.48 -7.13 -26.03
C ILE A 363 -6.60 -6.96 -27.55
N ALA A 364 -5.84 -6.03 -28.12
CA ALA A 364 -5.84 -5.78 -29.57
C ALA A 364 -5.42 -7.02 -30.37
N MET A 365 -4.41 -7.77 -29.90
CA MET A 365 -3.95 -9.01 -30.52
C MET A 365 -5.01 -10.12 -30.55
N VAL A 366 -5.86 -10.21 -29.51
CA VAL A 366 -6.96 -11.17 -29.47
C VAL A 366 -8.07 -10.74 -30.42
N ASN A 367 -8.42 -9.45 -30.44
CA ASN A 367 -9.46 -8.91 -31.34
C ASN A 367 -9.06 -9.01 -32.82
N ALA A 368 -7.79 -8.82 -33.17
CA ALA A 368 -7.30 -9.00 -34.54
C ALA A 368 -7.37 -10.46 -35.03
N GLN A 369 -7.41 -11.43 -34.13
CA GLN A 369 -7.53 -12.87 -34.43
C GLN A 369 -9.00 -13.35 -34.45
N SER A 370 -9.96 -12.43 -34.36
CA SER A 370 -11.40 -12.72 -34.26
C SER A 370 -12.01 -13.42 -35.49
N SER A 371 -11.33 -13.46 -36.65
CA SER A 371 -11.77 -14.26 -37.79
C SER A 371 -11.88 -15.76 -37.46
N ASP A 372 -11.04 -16.28 -36.56
CA ASP A 372 -11.09 -17.68 -36.10
C ASP A 372 -12.13 -17.94 -34.99
N TYR A 373 -12.60 -16.90 -34.28
CA TYR A 373 -13.56 -17.03 -33.17
C TYR A 373 -15.02 -16.86 -33.58
N SER A 374 -15.28 -16.38 -34.80
CA SER A 374 -16.61 -16.16 -35.36
C SER A 374 -17.52 -17.41 -35.35
N GLN A 375 -16.94 -18.63 -35.34
CA GLN A 375 -17.71 -19.87 -35.21
C GLN A 375 -18.20 -20.20 -33.79
N MET A 376 -17.65 -19.58 -32.74
CA MET A 376 -18.12 -19.76 -31.36
C MET A 376 -19.24 -18.78 -30.96
N LEU A 377 -19.49 -17.73 -31.75
CA LEU A 377 -20.46 -16.67 -31.44
C LEU A 377 -21.93 -17.03 -31.76
N TYR A 378 -22.20 -18.23 -32.32
CA TYR A 378 -23.55 -18.61 -32.75
C TYR A 378 -24.23 -19.70 -31.88
N GLN A 379 -23.69 -20.00 -30.70
CA GLN A 379 -24.33 -20.92 -29.75
C GLN A 379 -24.35 -20.36 -28.32
N SER A 380 -25.20 -19.36 -28.08
CA SER A 380 -25.87 -19.23 -26.79
C SER A 380 -27.26 -18.65 -27.02
N SER A 381 -28.17 -19.54 -27.41
CA SER A 381 -29.59 -19.28 -27.38
C SER A 381 -30.10 -19.35 -25.93
N SER A 382 -30.94 -18.36 -25.61
CA SER A 382 -32.12 -18.43 -24.74
C SER A 382 -31.95 -18.72 -23.25
N ASP A 383 -32.41 -17.74 -22.47
CA ASP A 383 -33.12 -17.86 -21.19
C ASP A 383 -32.25 -17.98 -19.92
N ASP A 384 -31.80 -16.83 -19.40
CA ASP A 384 -31.70 -16.64 -17.95
C ASP A 384 -31.90 -15.15 -17.60
N GLU A 385 -33.14 -14.76 -17.38
CA GLU A 385 -33.52 -13.44 -16.85
C GLU A 385 -33.22 -13.40 -15.34
N ASN A 386 -31.94 -13.29 -14.92
CA ASN A 386 -31.56 -12.90 -13.55
C ASN A 386 -30.08 -12.49 -13.38
N GLU A 387 -29.43 -11.91 -14.40
CA GLU A 387 -28.05 -11.40 -14.27
C GLU A 387 -28.04 -9.86 -14.20
N VAL A 388 -27.83 -9.33 -12.99
CA VAL A 388 -27.70 -7.89 -12.74
C VAL A 388 -26.26 -7.43 -13.03
N ASP A 389 -26.18 -6.56 -14.04
CA ASP A 389 -25.16 -5.59 -14.42
C ASP A 389 -23.78 -6.07 -14.92
N GLY A 390 -23.58 -5.87 -16.22
CA GLY A 390 -22.27 -5.79 -16.86
C GLY A 390 -22.26 -6.27 -18.30
N ASP A 391 -23.07 -5.69 -19.19
CA ASP A 391 -22.99 -5.95 -20.63
C ASP A 391 -21.70 -5.34 -21.22
N ILE A 392 -20.56 -5.92 -20.90
CA ILE A 392 -19.28 -5.60 -21.54
C ILE A 392 -19.22 -6.46 -22.81
N SER A 393 -19.78 -5.96 -23.92
CA SER A 393 -19.50 -6.55 -25.22
C SER A 393 -17.98 -6.44 -25.49
N ALA A 394 -17.42 -7.41 -26.20
CA ALA A 394 -16.00 -7.41 -26.60
C ALA A 394 -15.61 -6.18 -27.47
N ASP A 395 -16.57 -5.31 -27.79
CA ASP A 395 -16.40 -4.09 -28.56
C ASP A 395 -15.95 -2.89 -27.69
N HIS A 396 -15.91 -3.02 -26.36
CA HIS A 396 -15.53 -1.95 -25.44
C HIS A 396 -14.05 -2.05 -25.03
N TYR A 397 -13.23 -1.09 -25.46
CA TYR A 397 -11.84 -1.01 -25.05
C TYR A 397 -11.68 -0.20 -23.76
N PRO A 398 -11.03 -0.75 -22.72
CA PRO A 398 -10.63 0.04 -21.57
C PRO A 398 -9.58 1.06 -21.98
N ASN A 399 -9.65 2.27 -21.42
CA ASN A 399 -8.65 3.28 -21.74
C ASN A 399 -7.26 2.86 -21.27
N GLN A 400 -6.23 3.11 -22.09
CA GLN A 400 -4.84 2.68 -21.83
C GLN A 400 -4.34 3.15 -20.45
N ARG A 401 -4.75 4.35 -20.01
CA ARG A 401 -4.40 4.88 -18.68
C ARG A 401 -5.03 4.06 -17.55
N GLY A 402 -6.27 3.61 -17.73
CA GLY A 402 -7.04 2.79 -16.81
C GLY A 402 -6.45 1.39 -16.64
N LEU A 403 -5.84 0.84 -17.69
CA LEU A 403 -5.12 -0.44 -17.60
C LEU A 403 -3.80 -0.32 -16.81
N ALA A 404 -3.09 0.80 -16.94
CA ALA A 404 -1.80 0.99 -16.27
C ALA A 404 -1.91 1.04 -14.73
N ARG A 405 -3.04 1.56 -14.23
CA ARG A 405 -3.29 1.78 -12.79
C ARG A 405 -3.88 0.58 -12.07
N VAL A 406 -4.27 -0.48 -12.77
CA VAL A 406 -4.93 -1.66 -12.19
C VAL A 406 -4.15 -2.17 -10.98
N PHE A 407 -4.85 -2.38 -9.87
CA PHE A 407 -4.30 -2.84 -8.58
C PHE A 407 -3.29 -1.87 -7.95
N HIS A 408 -3.14 -0.64 -8.45
CA HIS A 408 -2.38 0.41 -7.79
C HIS A 408 -3.26 1.19 -6.82
N PRO A 409 -2.69 1.72 -5.72
CA PRO A 409 -3.43 2.57 -4.80
C PRO A 409 -4.04 3.81 -5.47
N LYS A 410 -5.24 4.18 -5.04
CA LYS A 410 -5.85 5.49 -5.29
C LYS A 410 -5.16 6.58 -4.44
N PRO A 411 -5.39 7.88 -4.70
CA PRO A 411 -4.81 8.96 -3.90
C PRO A 411 -5.00 8.79 -2.38
N GLN A 412 -6.15 8.35 -1.91
CA GLN A 412 -6.39 8.07 -0.48
C GLN A 412 -5.53 6.90 0.05
N GLY A 413 -5.33 5.84 -0.74
CA GLY A 413 -4.41 4.76 -0.40
C GLY A 413 -2.95 5.23 -0.33
N TYR A 414 -2.50 6.04 -1.28
CA TYR A 414 -1.16 6.64 -1.23
C TYR A 414 -0.97 7.58 -0.03
N LYS A 415 -2.04 8.22 0.44
CA LYS A 415 -2.02 9.02 1.67
C LYS A 415 -1.74 8.13 2.87
N ALA A 416 -2.42 6.99 2.96
CA ALA A 416 -2.22 6.00 4.01
C ALA A 416 -0.78 5.45 4.02
N ILE A 417 -0.19 5.20 2.85
CA ILE A 417 1.23 4.81 2.71
C ILE A 417 2.15 5.91 3.25
N ALA A 418 1.94 7.17 2.84
CA ALA A 418 2.72 8.30 3.34
C ALA A 418 2.61 8.48 4.86
N GLU A 419 1.43 8.21 5.44
CA GLU A 419 1.24 8.21 6.88
C GLU A 419 1.98 7.08 7.59
N ALA A 420 2.05 5.88 7.01
CA ALA A 420 2.85 4.77 7.56
C ALA A 420 4.33 5.14 7.62
N ILE A 421 4.87 5.72 6.53
CA ILE A 421 6.23 6.27 6.49
C ILE A 421 6.43 7.30 7.61
N ARG A 422 5.50 8.27 7.73
CA ARG A 422 5.56 9.32 8.75
C ARG A 422 5.54 8.77 10.18
N ASN A 423 4.83 7.66 10.42
CA ASN A 423 4.75 7.07 11.76
C ASN A 423 6.06 6.41 12.19
N HIS A 424 6.86 5.87 11.26
CA HIS A 424 8.22 5.44 11.57
C HIS A 424 9.15 6.62 11.88
N TRP A 425 8.94 7.76 11.22
CA TRP A 425 9.70 8.99 11.49
C TRP A 425 9.58 9.47 12.94
N ARG A 426 8.36 9.48 13.50
CA ARG A 426 8.09 9.93 14.89
C ARG A 426 8.70 9.04 15.97
N ARG A 427 9.19 7.84 15.61
CA ARG A 427 9.76 6.86 16.54
C ARG A 427 11.28 6.77 16.43
N MET A 428 11.91 7.55 15.56
CA MET A 428 13.37 7.61 15.48
C MET A 428 13.91 8.45 16.65
N PRO A 429 14.94 7.98 17.38
CA PRO A 429 15.50 8.72 18.50
C PRO A 429 16.03 10.07 18.00
N CYS A 430 15.59 11.15 18.65
CA CYS A 430 16.19 12.47 18.45
C CYS A 430 17.57 12.45 19.13
N GLU A 431 18.63 12.25 18.37
CA GLU A 431 19.97 12.52 18.92
C GLU A 431 20.18 14.04 19.01
N PRO A 432 20.68 14.55 20.15
CA PRO A 432 21.03 15.95 20.27
C PRO A 432 22.15 16.29 19.28
N TYR A 433 21.93 17.34 18.49
CA TYR A 433 22.93 17.89 17.58
C TYR A 433 24.14 18.38 18.38
N VAL A 434 25.24 17.64 18.34
CA VAL A 434 26.52 18.11 18.89
C VAL A 434 27.12 19.06 17.86
N LEU A 435 27.08 20.36 18.16
CA LEU A 435 27.86 21.36 17.46
C LEU A 435 29.35 21.06 17.70
N ASP A 436 30.04 20.52 16.70
CA ASP A 436 31.50 20.49 16.72
C ASP A 436 32.02 21.94 16.77
N LYS A 437 32.87 22.22 17.76
CA LYS A 437 33.47 23.53 18.04
C LYS A 437 34.67 23.82 17.14
#